data_AF-A0A2A5NSR5-F1
#
_entry.id   AF-A0A2A5NSR5-F1
#
_cell.length_a   1.000
_cell.length_b   1.000
_cell.length_c   1.000
_cell.angle_alpha   90.00
_cell.angle_beta   90.00
_cell.angle_gamma   90.00
#
_symmetry.space_group_name_H-M   'P 1'
#
loop_
_entity.id
_entity.type
_entity.pdbx_description
1 polymer ?
#
loop_
_entity_poly.entity_id
_entity_poly.type
_entity_poly.pdbx_seq_one_letter_code
_entity_poly.pdbx_strand_id
1 'polypeptide(L)'
;MRIRSITVAAATALLGATVLGGCANSTPPDGGTATVSSTPTTSPSPTPAPTFTSAAADLGPQPAATGTATPVAGGYGYTVAAGDAVTGIAARFGLCVNDVYLANAGIFGLELSVGQSLTIRRTEGPGHTEETCDDPNPPGHD
;
A
#
# COMPACT_ATOMS: atom_id res chain seq x y z
N MET A 1 -37.01 0.70 -27.37
CA MET A 1 -36.13 0.77 -28.55
C MET A 1 -34.68 0.75 -28.06
N ARG A 2 -34.05 -0.42 -27.97
CA ARG A 2 -32.63 -0.57 -27.56
C ARG A 2 -31.84 -0.97 -28.79
N ILE A 3 -31.04 -0.02 -29.29
CA ILE A 3 -30.26 -0.10 -30.52
C ILE A 3 -29.13 -1.11 -30.31
N ARG A 4 -29.01 -2.07 -31.23
CA ARG A 4 -27.93 -3.07 -31.29
C ARG A 4 -26.73 -2.43 -31.98
N SER A 5 -25.62 -2.26 -31.27
CA SER A 5 -24.39 -1.71 -31.85
C SER A 5 -23.62 -2.78 -32.61
N ILE A 6 -23.19 -2.42 -33.83
CA ILE A 6 -22.60 -3.24 -34.87
C ILE A 6 -21.06 -3.16 -34.80
N THR A 7 -20.42 -4.29 -35.07
CA THR A 7 -18.98 -4.56 -35.26
C THR A 7 -18.26 -3.55 -36.19
N VAL A 8 -16.93 -3.41 -36.08
CA VAL A 8 -15.95 -3.49 -37.21
C VAL A 8 -14.49 -3.28 -36.75
N ALA A 9 -13.66 -4.24 -37.17
CA ALA A 9 -12.27 -4.25 -37.64
C ALA A 9 -11.09 -3.55 -36.92
N ALA A 10 -10.11 -4.41 -36.60
CA ALA A 10 -8.71 -4.40 -37.05
C ALA A 10 -7.88 -3.11 -36.99
N ALA A 11 -6.79 -3.17 -36.20
CA ALA A 11 -5.57 -2.40 -36.44
C ALA A 11 -4.36 -3.27 -36.11
N THR A 12 -3.72 -3.80 -37.16
CA THR A 12 -2.35 -4.29 -37.14
C THR A 12 -1.39 -3.11 -37.23
N ALA A 13 -0.44 -3.00 -36.31
CA ALA A 13 0.77 -2.22 -36.48
C ALA A 13 1.94 -2.92 -35.76
N LEU A 14 2.89 -3.39 -36.56
CA LEU A 14 4.24 -3.80 -36.15
C LEU A 14 5.09 -2.56 -35.84
N LEU A 15 6.16 -2.77 -35.06
CA LEU A 15 7.43 -2.02 -34.84
C LEU A 15 7.71 -2.12 -33.31
N GLY A 16 8.75 -2.78 -32.80
CA GLY A 16 10.12 -2.91 -33.27
C GLY A 16 11.01 -1.96 -32.45
N ALA A 17 11.52 -2.40 -31.29
CA ALA A 17 12.58 -1.71 -30.55
C ALA A 17 13.33 -2.67 -29.61
N THR A 18 14.40 -3.27 -30.10
CA THR A 18 15.38 -4.03 -29.31
C THR A 18 16.32 -3.02 -28.65
N VAL A 19 16.25 -2.90 -27.32
CA VAL A 19 17.23 -2.12 -26.55
C VAL A 19 18.43 -3.01 -26.23
N LEU A 20 19.55 -2.79 -26.93
CA LEU A 20 20.84 -3.39 -26.60
C LEU A 20 21.47 -2.54 -25.48
N GLY A 21 21.20 -2.93 -24.23
CA GLY A 21 21.82 -2.32 -23.05
C GLY A 21 23.31 -2.65 -23.00
N GLY A 22 24.15 -1.65 -23.29
CA GLY A 22 25.59 -1.73 -23.15
C GLY A 22 26.01 -1.76 -21.68
N CYS A 23 26.93 -2.68 -21.36
CA CYS A 23 27.66 -2.71 -20.10
C CYS A 23 28.78 -1.65 -20.15
N ALA A 24 28.63 -0.57 -19.38
CA ALA A 24 29.74 0.32 -19.05
C ALA A 24 30.14 0.08 -17.58
N ASN A 25 31.20 -0.71 -17.43
CA ASN A 25 31.90 -0.97 -16.19
C ASN A 25 32.85 0.21 -15.91
N SER A 26 32.54 1.05 -14.93
CA SER A 26 33.42 2.13 -14.46
C SER A 26 33.75 1.92 -12.99
N THR A 27 34.96 1.44 -12.76
CA THR A 27 35.67 1.35 -11.47
C THR A 27 35.87 2.73 -10.85
N PRO A 28 35.45 2.98 -9.60
CA PRO A 28 36.01 4.06 -8.80
C PRO A 28 37.36 3.63 -8.18
N PRO A 29 38.35 4.53 -8.04
CA PRO A 29 39.59 4.24 -7.32
C PRO A 29 39.37 4.26 -5.81
N ASP A 30 39.84 3.20 -5.15
CA ASP A 30 39.99 3.09 -3.70
C ASP A 30 40.87 4.20 -3.10
N GLY A 31 40.44 4.76 -1.97
CA GLY A 31 41.23 5.71 -1.21
C GLY A 31 40.54 6.15 0.06
N GLY A 32 40.46 5.27 1.06
CA GLY A 32 39.89 5.61 2.36
C GLY A 32 39.95 4.49 3.38
N THR A 33 41.14 4.27 3.95
CA THR A 33 41.35 3.51 5.19
C THR A 33 40.44 4.04 6.30
N ALA A 34 39.47 3.23 6.71
CA ALA A 34 38.86 3.32 8.03
C ALA A 34 38.72 1.89 8.59
N THR A 35 39.80 1.45 9.24
CA THR A 35 39.77 0.32 10.15
C THR A 35 38.79 0.64 11.28
N VAL A 36 37.64 -0.02 11.29
CA VAL A 36 36.91 -0.31 12.54
C VAL A 36 36.52 -1.78 12.56
N SER A 37 37.00 -2.46 13.59
CA SER A 37 36.66 -3.83 13.96
C SER A 37 35.16 -3.96 14.17
N SER A 38 34.54 -4.93 13.50
CA SER A 38 33.17 -5.37 13.79
C SER A 38 33.14 -6.88 14.00
N THR A 39 33.13 -7.27 15.27
CA THR A 39 32.34 -8.42 15.72
C THR A 39 31.42 -7.88 16.82
N PRO A 40 30.11 -8.17 16.75
CA PRO A 40 29.69 -9.46 17.28
C PRO A 40 28.81 -10.28 16.33
N THR A 41 29.00 -11.59 16.43
CA THR A 41 28.03 -12.63 16.11
C THR A 41 26.75 -12.40 16.91
N THR A 42 25.66 -12.04 16.22
CA THR A 42 24.33 -12.61 16.41
C THR A 42 23.57 -12.38 15.11
N SER A 43 23.42 -13.44 14.32
CA SER A 43 22.42 -13.47 13.24
C SER A 43 21.05 -13.39 13.92
N PRO A 44 20.23 -12.34 13.72
CA PRO A 44 18.81 -12.61 13.76
C PRO A 44 18.56 -13.62 12.64
N SER A 45 17.88 -14.71 12.96
CA SER A 45 17.17 -15.50 11.96
C SER A 45 16.40 -14.52 11.08
N PRO A 46 16.28 -14.72 9.74
CA PRO A 46 15.29 -13.98 9.00
C PRO A 46 13.93 -14.37 9.59
N THR A 47 13.40 -13.55 10.50
CA THR A 47 11.96 -13.42 10.66
C THR A 47 11.47 -13.16 9.24
N PRO A 48 10.59 -14.00 8.67
CA PRO A 48 10.05 -13.70 7.35
C PRO A 48 9.46 -12.29 7.45
N ALA A 49 10.02 -11.34 6.69
CA ALA A 49 9.41 -10.03 6.52
C ALA A 49 7.92 -10.29 6.19
N PRO A 50 6.97 -9.65 6.90
CA PRO A 50 5.57 -9.84 6.57
C PRO A 50 5.42 -9.48 5.09
N THR A 51 5.09 -10.46 4.27
CA THR A 51 4.82 -10.21 2.85
C THR A 51 3.60 -9.28 2.78
N PHE A 52 3.83 -7.98 2.60
CA PHE A 52 2.82 -6.93 2.38
C PHE A 52 2.08 -7.08 1.03
N THR A 53 2.07 -8.28 0.47
CA THR A 53 1.31 -8.69 -0.72
C THR A 53 -0.03 -9.32 -0.35
N SER A 54 -0.31 -9.57 0.93
CA SER A 54 -1.57 -10.23 1.34
C SER A 54 -2.75 -9.26 1.34
N ALA A 55 -3.75 -9.48 0.49
CA ALA A 55 -4.96 -8.65 0.39
C ALA A 55 -5.57 -8.27 1.76
N ALA A 56 -6.33 -7.17 1.82
CA ALA A 56 -7.02 -6.75 3.04
C ALA A 56 -7.76 -7.94 3.68
N ALA A 57 -7.56 -8.14 4.98
CA ALA A 57 -8.16 -9.24 5.74
C ALA A 57 -8.87 -8.68 6.96
N ASP A 58 -10.14 -9.01 7.17
CA ASP A 58 -10.85 -8.60 8.38
C ASP A 58 -10.30 -9.39 9.58
N LEU A 59 -9.51 -8.73 10.42
CA LEU A 59 -8.93 -9.30 11.65
C LEU A 59 -9.90 -9.26 12.84
N GLY A 60 -11.14 -8.83 12.60
CA GLY A 60 -12.19 -8.65 13.60
C GLY A 60 -12.24 -7.25 14.21
N PRO A 61 -13.23 -6.97 15.08
CA PRO A 61 -13.43 -5.66 15.67
C PRO A 61 -12.23 -5.16 16.49
N GLN A 62 -11.87 -3.89 16.31
CA GLN A 62 -10.78 -3.20 17.02
C GLN A 62 -11.39 -2.10 17.91
N PRO A 63 -10.75 -1.65 19.01
CA PRO A 63 -11.30 -0.61 19.91
C PRO A 63 -11.76 0.69 19.23
N ALA A 64 -11.23 1.00 18.04
CA ALA A 64 -11.63 2.15 17.20
C ALA A 64 -12.07 1.73 15.78
N ALA A 65 -12.61 0.52 15.62
CA ALA A 65 -13.19 0.01 14.38
C ALA A 65 -14.31 -1.01 14.65
N THR A 66 -15.43 -0.49 15.17
CA THR A 66 -16.64 -1.25 15.56
C THR A 66 -17.72 -1.26 14.49
N GLY A 67 -17.56 -0.45 13.44
CA GLY A 67 -18.40 -0.39 12.27
C GLY A 67 -18.54 -1.72 11.51
N THR A 68 -19.52 -1.75 10.61
CA THR A 68 -19.86 -2.96 9.86
C THR A 68 -19.01 -3.07 8.60
N ALA A 69 -18.36 -4.22 8.42
CA ALA A 69 -17.59 -4.54 7.23
C ALA A 69 -18.38 -5.51 6.35
N THR A 70 -18.42 -5.26 5.04
CA THR A 70 -19.02 -6.15 4.04
C THR A 70 -17.98 -6.48 2.98
N PRO A 71 -17.72 -7.76 2.65
CA PRO A 71 -16.80 -8.12 1.58
C PRO A 71 -17.26 -7.54 0.23
N VAL A 72 -16.32 -6.96 -0.53
CA VAL A 72 -16.53 -6.49 -1.89
C VAL A 72 -15.39 -6.96 -2.80
N ALA A 73 -15.51 -6.74 -4.11
CA ALA A 73 -14.45 -7.10 -5.04
C ALA A 73 -13.14 -6.36 -4.71
N GLY A 74 -12.12 -7.11 -4.30
CA GLY A 74 -10.78 -6.57 -3.99
C GLY A 74 -10.63 -5.88 -2.63
N GLY A 75 -11.58 -6.05 -1.69
CA GLY A 75 -11.51 -5.46 -0.35
C GLY A 75 -12.81 -5.56 0.43
N TYR A 76 -13.13 -4.52 1.21
CA TYR A 76 -14.33 -4.40 2.01
C TYR A 76 -15.00 -3.02 1.84
N GLY A 77 -16.33 -2.99 1.89
CA GLY A 77 -17.07 -1.78 2.22
C GLY A 77 -17.21 -1.69 3.73
N TYR A 78 -16.91 -0.53 4.31
CA TYR A 78 -16.95 -0.30 5.75
C TYR A 78 -17.87 0.86 6.08
N THR A 79 -18.83 0.64 6.98
CA THR A 79 -19.72 1.69 7.49
C THR A 79 -19.24 2.14 8.86
N VAL A 80 -18.84 3.40 8.94
CA VAL A 80 -18.27 4.02 10.15
C VAL A 80 -19.30 4.03 11.28
N ALA A 81 -18.89 3.56 12.46
CA ALA A 81 -19.64 3.70 13.71
C ALA A 81 -19.12 4.87 14.56
N ALA A 82 -19.87 5.24 15.59
CA ALA A 82 -19.45 6.28 16.52
C ALA A 82 -18.16 5.87 17.26
N GLY A 83 -17.16 6.74 17.25
CA GLY A 83 -15.85 6.48 17.88
C GLY A 83 -14.86 5.70 17.00
N ASP A 84 -15.22 5.37 15.75
CA ASP A 84 -14.27 4.79 14.81
C ASP A 84 -13.23 5.82 14.36
N ALA A 85 -12.01 5.35 14.14
CA ALA A 85 -10.89 6.14 13.63
C ALA A 85 -10.23 5.45 12.44
N VAL A 86 -9.67 6.22 11.49
CA VAL A 86 -8.99 5.66 10.31
C VAL A 86 -7.86 4.71 10.72
N THR A 87 -7.13 5.03 11.78
CA THR A 87 -6.07 4.19 12.36
C THR A 87 -6.60 2.85 12.87
N GLY A 88 -7.71 2.86 13.60
CA GLY A 88 -8.37 1.65 14.08
C GLY A 88 -8.90 0.78 12.94
N ILE A 89 -9.49 1.42 11.92
CA ILE A 89 -10.00 0.74 10.73
C ILE A 89 -8.84 0.10 9.97
N ALA A 90 -7.76 0.84 9.70
CA ALA A 90 -6.58 0.30 9.04
C ALA A 90 -6.00 -0.92 9.80
N ALA A 91 -5.88 -0.81 11.13
CA ALA A 91 -5.41 -1.89 11.99
C ALA A 91 -6.33 -3.12 11.94
N ARG A 92 -7.65 -2.93 11.89
CA ARG A 92 -8.62 -4.04 11.72
C ARG A 92 -8.39 -4.81 10.42
N PHE A 93 -7.96 -4.15 9.36
CA PHE A 93 -7.79 -4.80 8.05
C PHE A 93 -6.35 -5.19 7.71
N GLY A 94 -5.40 -4.98 8.64
CA GLY A 94 -3.98 -5.19 8.40
C GLY A 94 -3.44 -4.29 7.28
N LEU A 95 -3.94 -3.05 7.22
CA LEU A 95 -3.56 -2.05 6.21
C LEU A 95 -2.85 -0.87 6.87
N CYS A 96 -2.17 -0.09 6.04
CA CYS A 96 -1.61 1.19 6.45
C CYS A 96 -2.71 2.25 6.43
N VAL A 97 -2.58 3.29 7.26
CA VAL A 97 -3.54 4.41 7.27
C VAL A 97 -3.63 5.05 5.88
N ASN A 98 -2.49 5.14 5.18
CA ASN A 98 -2.41 5.68 3.83
C ASN A 98 -3.22 4.85 2.80
N ASP A 99 -3.31 3.52 2.96
CA ASP A 99 -4.16 2.69 2.09
C ASP A 99 -5.63 3.14 2.16
N VAL A 100 -6.09 3.44 3.38
CA VAL A 100 -7.47 3.87 3.61
C VAL A 100 -7.69 5.26 3.02
N TYR A 101 -6.73 6.18 3.13
CA TYR A 101 -6.85 7.50 2.52
C TYR A 101 -6.83 7.47 0.99
N LEU A 102 -5.90 6.73 0.39
CA LEU A 102 -5.82 6.61 -1.06
C LEU A 102 -7.05 5.90 -1.66
N ALA A 103 -7.62 4.93 -0.95
CA ALA A 103 -8.86 4.28 -1.36
C ALA A 103 -10.11 5.20 -1.26
N ASN A 104 -10.04 6.29 -0.50
CA ASN A 104 -11.17 7.18 -0.21
C ASN A 104 -10.77 8.66 -0.40
N ALA A 105 -10.93 9.17 -1.62
CA ALA A 105 -10.64 10.57 -1.90
C ALA A 105 -11.48 11.52 -1.04
N GLY A 106 -10.82 12.54 -0.46
CA GLY A 106 -11.50 13.61 0.26
C GLY A 106 -11.76 13.38 1.75
N ILE A 107 -11.27 12.28 2.35
CA ILE A 107 -11.34 12.07 3.80
C ILE A 107 -10.04 12.43 4.54
N PHE A 108 -8.98 12.78 3.80
CA PHE A 108 -7.70 13.15 4.39
C PHE A 108 -7.86 14.40 5.26
N GLY A 109 -7.45 14.32 6.53
CA GLY A 109 -7.56 15.42 7.49
C GLY A 109 -8.99 15.74 7.97
N LEU A 110 -9.98 14.93 7.62
CA LEU A 110 -11.37 15.09 8.09
C LEU A 110 -11.70 14.08 9.19
N GLU A 111 -12.62 14.46 10.08
CA GLU A 111 -13.25 13.50 10.99
C GLU A 111 -14.21 12.58 10.23
N LEU A 112 -14.21 11.30 10.61
CA LEU A 112 -15.15 10.33 10.06
C LEU A 112 -16.56 10.60 10.59
N SER A 113 -17.54 10.58 9.69
CA SER A 113 -18.95 10.74 10.05
C SER A 113 -19.61 9.39 10.28
N VAL A 114 -20.44 9.27 11.31
CA VAL A 114 -21.21 8.04 11.55
C VAL A 114 -22.11 7.73 10.35
N GLY A 115 -22.11 6.48 9.90
CA GLY A 115 -22.83 6.04 8.71
C GLY A 115 -22.10 6.30 7.38
N GLN A 116 -20.91 6.94 7.42
CA GLN A 116 -20.08 7.11 6.24
C GLN A 116 -19.62 5.75 5.70
N SER A 117 -19.70 5.58 4.39
CA SER A 117 -19.21 4.39 3.69
C SER A 117 -17.78 4.62 3.20
N LEU A 118 -16.88 3.72 3.57
CA LEU A 118 -15.47 3.71 3.17
C LEU A 118 -15.16 2.46 2.37
N THR A 119 -14.29 2.59 1.38
CA THR A 119 -13.67 1.49 0.66
C THR A 119 -12.38 1.10 1.36
N ILE A 120 -12.28 -0.13 1.82
CA ILE A 120 -11.09 -0.64 2.51
C ILE A 120 -10.41 -1.69 1.64
N ARG A 121 -9.23 -1.35 1.13
CA ARG A 121 -8.43 -2.19 0.25
C ARG A 121 -6.98 -1.76 0.33
N ARG A 122 -6.05 -2.65 0.00
CA ARG A 122 -4.68 -2.24 -0.25
C ARG A 122 -4.64 -1.40 -1.52
N THR A 123 -3.94 -0.27 -1.47
CA THR A 123 -3.64 0.57 -2.61
C THR A 123 -2.14 0.78 -2.65
N GLU A 124 -1.49 0.52 -3.77
CA GLU A 124 -0.06 0.81 -3.91
C GLU A 124 0.12 2.28 -4.31
N GLY A 125 1.00 3.02 -3.65
CA GLY A 125 1.23 4.44 -3.91
C GLY A 125 2.55 4.97 -3.34
N PRO A 126 2.89 6.26 -3.55
CA PRO A 126 4.01 6.91 -2.88
C PRO A 126 3.77 6.89 -1.36
N GLY A 127 4.76 6.43 -0.58
CA GLY A 127 4.63 6.28 0.88
C GLY A 127 4.24 4.88 1.38
N HIS A 128 4.17 3.89 0.50
CA HIS A 128 3.94 2.46 0.85
C HIS A 128 5.25 1.67 1.03
N THR A 129 6.30 2.30 1.56
CA THR A 129 7.42 1.53 2.09
C THR A 129 6.96 0.84 3.37
N GLU A 130 7.31 -0.44 3.58
CA GLU A 130 6.99 -1.19 4.82
C GLU A 130 7.32 -0.34 6.05
N GLU A 131 8.44 0.35 6.00
CA GLU A 131 8.91 1.31 7.02
C GLU A 131 7.89 2.40 7.35
N THR A 132 7.15 2.94 6.38
CA THR A 132 6.13 3.98 6.57
C THR A 132 4.80 3.43 7.05
N CYS A 133 4.55 2.15 6.82
CA CYS A 133 3.35 1.45 7.28
C CYS A 133 3.48 0.98 8.73
N ASP A 134 4.69 0.63 9.16
CA ASP A 134 5.03 0.30 10.55
C ASP A 134 5.34 1.54 11.39
N ASP A 135 5.68 2.68 10.78
CA ASP A 135 5.93 3.93 11.50
C ASP A 135 4.63 4.71 11.76
N PRO A 136 4.21 4.92 13.03
CA PRO A 136 3.01 5.68 13.36
C PRO A 136 3.12 7.19 13.08
N ASN A 137 4.28 7.69 12.64
CA ASN A 137 4.55 9.10 12.40
C ASN A 137 5.49 9.31 11.17
N PRO A 138 4.96 9.26 9.94
CA PRO A 138 5.78 9.40 8.74
C PRO A 138 6.53 10.75 8.71
N PRO A 139 7.80 10.78 8.24
CA PRO A 139 8.54 12.02 8.11
C PRO A 139 7.90 12.93 7.04
N GLY A 140 7.62 14.19 7.39
CA GLY A 140 7.19 15.22 6.43
C GLY A 140 5.94 16.04 6.75
N HIS A 141 5.43 16.03 7.99
CA HIS A 141 4.41 16.97 8.44
C HIS A 141 5.03 18.08 9.31
N ASP A 142 5.75 19.01 8.69
CA ASP A 142 5.99 20.36 9.23
C ASP A 142 5.26 21.37 8.34
#